data_AF-A0A3S4X680-F1
#
_entry.id   AF-A0A3S4X680-F1
#
_cell.length_a   1.000
_cell.length_b   1.000
_cell.length_c   1.000
_cell.angle_alpha   90.00
_cell.angle_beta   90.00
_cell.angle_gamma   90.00
#
_symmetry.space_group_name_H-M   'P 1'
#
loop_
_entity.id
_entity.type
_entity.pdbx_description
1 polymer ?
#
loop_
_entity_poly.entity_id
_entity_poly.type
_entity_poly.pdbx_seq_one_letter_code
_entity_poly.pdbx_strand_id
1 'polypeptide(L)'
;MPGYESFREPITKMADGTIKQLNPFSGTEVWTVPGRANRPLGIKNPDPQPIDPEKIGHHCAFCTQRVLETPPEKARLVRKGDDAEIIRTTSVDMLSRQWEFRRVPNLFEILSFDYWAMNYDYRLTPEASKRLEAYIADPAGRKHVMNVLRNKYASRMSADEFEQLPEGEKIAGAYSFFGGGHDLVVGRRHFIDGATDDTQLAGSGTLTPQEHEWYMRLTIDAMRDLYETNRYVRYVQVFQNWLKPAGASFDHLHKQLVAIDQRTVNARIEVEKVRKNPNLYNEAGINYAGYHNLIIAENKHAVAIAGFGHRYPTLEVWSRSANIQPWEHTREEIAAMSDLVHAMHAATGVDVPTNEEWYTKPVDSDVNMPWRILLKWRVSTLAGFEGGSKIYVNTIDPWTLRDRVVPKLLELRAEGKLARNINIATECSCEVNALKYNPAL
;
A
#
# COMPACT_ATOMS: atom_id res chain seq x y z
N MET A 1 -38.45 -6.43 21.85
CA MET A 1 -37.37 -6.73 20.89
C MET A 1 -36.08 -6.60 21.66
N PRO A 2 -35.25 -7.66 21.78
CA PRO A 2 -33.94 -7.54 22.42
C PRO A 2 -33.13 -6.55 21.57
N GLY A 3 -32.60 -5.50 22.21
CA GLY A 3 -31.90 -4.42 21.52
C GLY A 3 -30.77 -4.98 20.66
N TYR A 4 -30.69 -4.49 19.42
CA TYR A 4 -29.42 -4.52 18.68
C TYR A 4 -28.35 -4.05 19.67
N GLU A 5 -27.33 -4.88 19.94
CA GLU A 5 -26.12 -4.40 20.64
C GLU A 5 -25.52 -3.32 19.74
N SER A 6 -25.99 -2.08 19.89
CA SER A 6 -25.50 -0.94 19.16
C SER A 6 -24.06 -0.79 19.60
N PHE A 7 -23.13 -1.08 18.70
CA PHE A 7 -21.74 -0.70 18.88
C PHE A 7 -21.70 0.76 19.35
N ARG A 8 -20.80 1.06 20.27
CA ARG A 8 -20.64 2.41 20.80
C ARG A 8 -20.49 3.38 19.63
N GLU A 9 -21.24 4.49 19.68
CA GLU A 9 -21.35 5.42 18.56
C GLU A 9 -19.96 5.84 18.04
N PRO A 10 -19.64 5.60 16.76
CA PRO A 10 -18.32 5.87 16.22
C PRO A 10 -17.90 7.34 16.28
N ILE A 11 -18.85 8.29 16.25
CA ILE A 11 -18.54 9.72 16.34
C ILE A 11 -19.54 10.41 17.29
N THR A 12 -19.04 11.11 18.30
CA THR A 12 -19.84 11.92 19.21
C THR A 12 -19.38 13.38 19.17
N LYS A 13 -20.32 14.31 18.93
CA LYS A 13 -20.06 15.75 19.00
C LYS A 13 -20.40 16.27 20.39
N MET A 14 -19.40 16.83 21.05
CA MET A 14 -19.52 17.42 22.39
C MET A 14 -20.05 18.86 22.31
N ALA A 15 -20.60 19.36 23.42
CA ALA A 15 -21.19 20.71 23.49
C ALA A 15 -20.18 21.85 23.22
N ASP A 16 -18.91 21.64 23.54
CA ASP A 16 -17.82 22.59 23.27
C ASP A 16 -17.35 22.55 21.81
N GLY A 17 -17.88 21.64 20.98
CA GLY A 17 -17.47 21.42 19.61
C GLY A 17 -16.39 20.35 19.43
N THR A 18 -15.90 19.73 20.50
CA THR A 18 -14.98 18.58 20.42
C THR A 18 -15.66 17.41 19.73
N ILE A 19 -14.97 16.82 18.74
CA ILE A 19 -15.42 15.58 18.09
C ILE A 19 -14.63 14.43 18.69
N LYS A 20 -15.32 13.49 19.34
CA LYS A 20 -14.75 12.23 19.82
C LYS A 20 -15.08 11.13 18.83
N GLN A 21 -14.10 10.33 18.47
CA GLN A 21 -14.23 9.27 17.50
C GLN A 21 -13.74 7.96 18.12
N LEU A 22 -14.43 6.87 17.81
CA LEU A 22 -14.06 5.51 18.15
C LEU A 22 -14.08 4.67 16.88
N ASN A 23 -12.96 4.03 16.55
CA ASN A 23 -12.93 3.10 15.43
C ASN A 23 -13.64 1.79 15.83
N PRO A 24 -14.73 1.38 15.16
CA PRO A 24 -15.49 0.21 15.55
C PRO A 24 -14.69 -1.09 15.36
N PHE A 25 -13.70 -1.10 14.48
CA PHE A 25 -12.88 -2.26 14.14
C PHE A 25 -11.71 -2.42 15.09
N SER A 26 -10.88 -1.39 15.27
CA SER A 26 -9.68 -1.43 16.11
C SER A 26 -9.90 -1.04 17.56
N GLY A 27 -10.98 -0.31 17.88
CA GLY A 27 -11.19 0.32 19.19
C GLY A 27 -10.33 1.56 19.43
N THR A 28 -9.68 2.10 18.40
CA THR A 28 -8.86 3.31 18.50
C THR A 28 -9.73 4.53 18.84
N GLU A 29 -9.33 5.29 19.87
CA GLU A 29 -9.98 6.53 20.27
C GLU A 29 -9.22 7.76 19.75
N VAL A 30 -9.97 8.73 19.20
CA VAL A 30 -9.39 9.93 18.57
C VAL A 30 -10.25 11.15 18.85
N TRP A 31 -9.63 12.26 19.24
CA TRP A 31 -10.31 13.52 19.50
C TRP A 31 -9.87 14.61 18.53
N THR A 32 -10.84 15.37 18.03
CA THR A 32 -10.59 16.63 17.31
C THR A 32 -11.13 17.77 18.16
N VAL A 33 -10.22 18.59 18.71
CA VAL A 33 -10.54 19.65 19.66
C VAL A 33 -10.56 21.02 18.95
N PRO A 34 -11.59 21.87 19.16
CA PRO A 34 -11.67 23.21 18.62
C PRO A 34 -10.41 24.04 18.92
N GLY A 35 -10.03 24.92 17.99
CA GLY A 35 -8.82 25.75 18.10
C GLY A 35 -7.51 25.04 17.67
N ARG A 36 -7.48 23.71 17.56
CA ARG A 36 -6.38 22.98 16.89
C ARG A 36 -6.60 22.78 15.39
N ALA A 37 -7.84 22.92 14.92
CA ALA A 37 -8.22 22.62 13.54
C ALA A 37 -7.74 23.63 12.48
N ASN A 38 -7.45 24.87 12.87
CA ASN A 38 -7.04 25.93 11.94
C ASN A 38 -5.52 25.92 11.62
N ARG A 39 -4.77 24.92 12.09
CA ARG A 39 -3.35 24.81 11.70
C ARG A 39 -3.24 24.32 10.26
N PRO A 40 -2.40 24.96 9.41
CA PRO A 40 -1.97 24.37 8.15
C PRO A 40 -1.43 22.96 8.37
N LEU A 41 -1.42 22.10 7.34
CA LEU A 41 -0.93 20.72 7.43
C LEU A 41 0.53 20.60 7.90
N GLY A 42 1.24 21.71 8.08
CA GLY A 42 2.62 21.74 8.59
C GLY A 42 3.63 21.17 7.60
N ILE A 43 3.20 20.90 6.36
CA ILE A 43 4.04 20.40 5.27
C ILE A 43 4.99 21.52 4.89
N LYS A 44 6.29 21.24 4.97
CA LYS A 44 7.36 22.12 4.50
C LYS A 44 7.91 21.54 3.22
N ASN A 45 7.65 22.22 2.11
CA ASN A 45 8.27 21.89 0.84
C ASN A 45 9.63 22.60 0.77
N PRO A 46 10.70 21.91 0.33
CA PRO A 46 11.95 22.59 -0.01
C PRO A 46 11.73 23.53 -1.20
N ASP A 47 12.62 24.52 -1.36
CA ASP A 47 12.61 25.38 -2.54
C ASP A 47 12.93 24.55 -3.78
N PRO A 48 12.08 24.57 -4.82
CA PRO A 48 12.25 23.74 -6.02
C PRO A 48 13.63 23.95 -6.66
N GLN A 49 14.33 22.86 -6.92
CA GLN A 49 15.59 22.88 -7.66
C GLN A 49 15.39 22.30 -9.06
N PRO A 50 16.00 22.89 -10.10
CA PRO A 50 15.93 22.35 -11.45
C PRO A 50 16.44 20.90 -11.50
N ILE A 51 15.75 20.04 -12.27
CA ILE A 51 16.23 18.68 -12.50
C ILE A 51 17.50 18.74 -13.35
N ASP A 52 18.57 18.14 -12.82
CA ASP A 52 19.82 17.94 -13.54
C ASP A 52 19.63 16.92 -14.68
N PRO A 53 19.72 17.33 -15.97
CA PRO A 53 19.49 16.43 -17.10
C PRO A 53 20.46 15.23 -17.14
N GLU A 54 21.67 15.38 -16.59
CA GLU A 54 22.65 14.29 -16.54
C GLU A 54 22.29 13.20 -15.53
N LYS A 55 21.39 13.52 -14.57
CA LYS A 55 20.95 12.59 -13.52
C LYS A 55 19.63 11.90 -13.83
N ILE A 56 19.03 12.15 -15.00
CA ILE A 56 17.78 11.50 -15.41
C ILE A 56 17.96 9.98 -15.34
N GLY A 57 17.11 9.33 -14.54
CA GLY A 57 17.18 7.89 -14.33
C GLY A 57 18.30 7.41 -13.38
N HIS A 58 19.03 8.32 -12.74
CA HIS A 58 20.11 8.03 -11.77
C HIS A 58 19.86 8.56 -10.33
N HIS A 59 18.75 9.27 -10.10
CA HIS A 59 18.45 9.92 -8.80
C HIS A 59 18.46 8.97 -7.59
N CYS A 60 17.99 7.74 -7.74
CA CYS A 60 18.02 6.73 -6.68
C CYS A 60 18.16 5.31 -7.25
N ALA A 61 18.36 4.33 -6.36
CA ALA A 61 18.55 2.92 -6.72
C ALA A 61 17.35 2.30 -7.48
N PHE A 62 16.17 2.91 -7.40
CA PHE A 62 14.95 2.42 -8.09
C PHE A 62 14.81 2.98 -9.52
N CYS A 63 15.64 3.94 -9.90
CA CYS A 63 15.55 4.57 -11.21
C CYS A 63 16.03 3.65 -12.34
N THR A 64 15.56 3.93 -13.55
CA THR A 64 15.73 3.08 -14.74
C THR A 64 17.18 2.83 -15.16
N GLN A 65 18.12 3.72 -14.83
CA GLN A 65 19.55 3.56 -15.14
C GLN A 65 20.36 2.94 -14.00
N ARG A 66 19.70 2.57 -12.89
CA ARG A 66 20.32 1.95 -11.69
C ARG A 66 19.68 0.61 -11.35
N VAL A 67 19.08 -0.05 -12.35
CA VAL A 67 18.35 -1.33 -12.22
C VAL A 67 19.18 -2.44 -11.55
N LEU A 68 20.50 -2.44 -11.74
CA LEU A 68 21.45 -3.41 -11.15
C LEU A 68 21.81 -3.13 -9.68
N GLU A 69 21.22 -2.10 -9.06
CA GLU A 69 21.40 -1.81 -7.64
C GLU A 69 20.28 -2.38 -6.77
N THR A 70 19.19 -2.82 -7.38
CA THR A 70 18.11 -3.59 -6.73
C THR A 70 18.38 -5.09 -6.86
N PRO A 71 17.92 -5.94 -5.92
CA PRO A 71 18.02 -7.38 -6.11
C PRO A 71 17.39 -7.86 -7.43
N PRO A 72 17.81 -9.03 -7.96
CA PRO A 72 17.20 -9.63 -9.14
C PRO A 72 15.67 -9.62 -9.05
N GLU A 73 15.03 -8.96 -10.03
CA GLU A 73 13.57 -8.85 -10.05
C GLU A 73 12.90 -10.24 -10.14
N LYS A 74 11.72 -10.36 -9.54
CA LYS A 74 10.86 -11.55 -9.62
C LYS A 74 9.94 -11.49 -10.82
N ALA A 75 9.41 -10.31 -11.11
CA ALA A 75 8.52 -10.07 -12.22
C ALA A 75 8.52 -8.60 -12.61
N ARG A 76 7.92 -8.31 -13.76
CA ARG A 76 7.67 -6.94 -14.23
C ARG A 76 6.32 -6.88 -14.92
N LEU A 77 5.79 -5.67 -15.02
CA LEU A 77 4.64 -5.38 -15.86
C LEU A 77 5.10 -4.54 -17.05
N VAL A 78 4.72 -4.96 -18.25
CA VAL A 78 5.11 -4.35 -19.52
C VAL A 78 3.87 -3.95 -20.30
N ARG A 79 3.84 -2.72 -20.79
CA ARG A 79 2.76 -2.21 -21.64
C ARG A 79 2.66 -3.04 -22.94
N LYS A 80 1.43 -3.35 -23.35
CA LYS A 80 1.10 -4.10 -24.57
C LYS A 80 -0.14 -3.49 -25.22
N GLY A 81 0.08 -2.49 -26.09
CA GLY A 81 -1.00 -1.67 -26.62
C GLY A 81 -1.68 -0.87 -25.51
N ASP A 82 -3.00 -1.01 -25.39
CA ASP A 82 -3.83 -0.32 -24.40
C ASP A 82 -3.93 -1.06 -23.05
N ASP A 83 -3.37 -2.27 -22.92
CA ASP A 83 -3.26 -3.00 -21.66
C ASP A 83 -1.77 -3.26 -21.31
N ALA A 84 -1.54 -4.10 -20.32
CA ALA A 84 -0.22 -4.56 -19.94
C ALA A 84 -0.22 -6.03 -19.50
N GLU A 85 0.97 -6.62 -19.55
CA GLU A 85 1.22 -8.03 -19.24
C GLU A 85 2.24 -8.15 -18.11
N ILE A 86 1.97 -9.06 -17.16
CA ILE A 86 2.92 -9.43 -16.12
C ILE A 86 3.82 -10.53 -16.68
N ILE A 87 5.13 -10.30 -16.65
CA ILE A 87 6.15 -11.24 -17.13
C ILE A 87 7.03 -11.63 -15.95
N ARG A 88 7.15 -12.94 -15.69
CA ARG A 88 8.10 -13.48 -14.72
C ARG A 88 9.52 -13.33 -15.23
N THR A 89 10.43 -12.89 -14.37
CA THR A 89 11.81 -12.67 -14.78
C THR A 89 12.60 -13.96 -14.71
N THR A 90 13.19 -14.36 -15.83
CA THR A 90 13.92 -15.63 -15.95
C THR A 90 15.43 -15.44 -16.11
N SER A 91 15.91 -14.28 -16.56
CA SER A 91 17.33 -14.00 -16.79
C SER A 91 17.70 -12.53 -16.58
N VAL A 92 19.01 -12.26 -16.48
CA VAL A 92 19.56 -10.90 -16.35
C VAL A 92 19.30 -10.03 -17.59
N ASP A 93 19.25 -10.62 -18.79
CA ASP A 93 19.01 -9.88 -20.05
C ASP A 93 17.69 -9.10 -20.04
N MET A 94 16.69 -9.60 -19.31
CA MET A 94 15.41 -8.92 -19.19
C MET A 94 15.55 -7.53 -18.57
N LEU A 95 16.57 -7.29 -17.75
CA LEU A 95 16.81 -5.99 -17.10
C LEU A 95 17.02 -4.84 -18.09
N SER A 96 17.43 -5.13 -19.33
CA SER A 96 17.57 -4.13 -20.40
C SER A 96 16.24 -3.74 -21.06
N ARG A 97 15.18 -4.53 -20.87
CA ARG A 97 13.89 -4.33 -21.52
C ARG A 97 13.07 -3.26 -20.79
N GLN A 98 12.17 -2.59 -21.51
CA GLN A 98 11.24 -1.64 -20.91
C GLN A 98 10.27 -2.32 -19.93
N TRP A 99 9.77 -1.53 -18.98
CA TRP A 99 8.87 -1.95 -17.91
C TRP A 99 8.12 -0.73 -17.39
N GLU A 100 6.87 -0.91 -16.94
CA GLU A 100 6.13 0.16 -16.25
C GLU A 100 6.26 0.00 -14.73
N PHE A 101 6.21 -1.25 -14.26
CA PHE A 101 6.46 -1.60 -12.86
C PHE A 101 7.34 -2.84 -12.74
N ARG A 102 8.13 -2.93 -11.67
CA ARG A 102 8.96 -4.11 -11.33
C ARG A 102 8.63 -4.61 -9.95
N ARG A 103 8.58 -5.93 -9.78
CA ARG A 103 8.57 -6.61 -8.48
C ARG A 103 10.00 -7.04 -8.16
N VAL A 104 10.61 -6.46 -7.14
CA VAL A 104 11.96 -6.81 -6.67
C VAL A 104 11.92 -7.24 -5.20
N PRO A 105 12.78 -8.16 -4.76
CA PRO A 105 12.98 -8.41 -3.33
C PRO A 105 13.43 -7.15 -2.60
N ASN A 106 13.01 -6.99 -1.35
CA ASN A 106 13.56 -5.97 -0.46
C ASN A 106 14.93 -6.44 0.07
N LEU A 107 15.93 -5.57 -0.01
CA LEU A 107 17.29 -5.85 0.46
C LEU A 107 17.35 -6.04 1.98
N PHE A 108 16.47 -5.37 2.71
CA PHE A 108 16.40 -5.37 4.17
C PHE A 108 15.04 -5.93 4.61
N GLU A 109 14.93 -7.26 4.57
CA GLU A 109 13.72 -8.00 4.92
C GLU A 109 13.29 -7.75 6.38
N ILE A 110 11.99 -7.65 6.64
CA ILE A 110 11.46 -7.60 8.02
C ILE A 110 11.57 -8.98 8.66
N LEU A 111 11.06 -10.01 7.96
CA LEU A 111 11.29 -11.41 8.27
C LEU A 111 12.21 -11.97 7.17
N SER A 112 13.46 -12.23 7.53
CA SER A 112 14.48 -12.69 6.58
C SER A 112 14.19 -14.09 6.04
N PHE A 113 14.82 -14.44 4.93
CA PHE A 113 14.82 -15.84 4.47
C PHE A 113 15.27 -16.81 5.57
N ASP A 114 16.33 -16.46 6.32
CA ASP A 114 16.84 -17.29 7.43
C ASP A 114 15.82 -17.49 8.54
N TYR A 115 14.98 -16.48 8.83
CA TYR A 115 13.88 -16.63 9.78
C TYR A 115 12.95 -17.77 9.35
N TRP A 116 12.58 -17.82 8.08
CA TRP A 116 11.74 -18.90 7.56
C TRP A 116 12.46 -20.24 7.54
N ALA A 117 13.72 -20.28 7.09
CA ALA A 117 14.51 -21.50 7.03
C ALA A 117 14.72 -22.13 8.41
N MET A 118 15.11 -21.34 9.40
CA MET A 118 15.46 -21.84 10.74
C MET A 118 14.22 -22.24 11.57
N ASN A 119 13.10 -21.54 11.41
CA ASN A 119 11.90 -21.81 12.22
C ASN A 119 10.92 -22.80 11.56
N TYR A 120 10.99 -22.96 10.24
CA TYR A 120 9.99 -23.71 9.47
C TYR A 120 10.58 -24.73 8.48
N ASP A 121 11.91 -24.89 8.44
CA ASP A 121 12.65 -25.65 7.40
C ASP A 121 12.24 -25.23 5.98
N TYR A 122 11.92 -23.93 5.82
CA TYR A 122 11.59 -23.38 4.52
C TYR A 122 12.83 -23.35 3.63
N ARG A 123 12.64 -23.73 2.37
CA ARG A 123 13.69 -23.79 1.34
C ARG A 123 13.19 -23.10 0.09
N LEU A 124 14.11 -22.74 -0.80
CA LEU A 124 13.74 -22.28 -2.13
C LEU A 124 12.85 -23.33 -2.81
N THR A 125 11.80 -22.87 -3.48
CA THR A 125 11.01 -23.74 -4.35
C THR A 125 11.89 -24.24 -5.51
N PRO A 126 11.54 -25.37 -6.16
CA PRO A 126 12.27 -25.86 -7.32
C PRO A 126 12.44 -24.79 -8.41
N GLU A 127 11.41 -23.99 -8.64
CA GLU A 127 11.41 -22.89 -9.62
C GLU A 127 12.36 -21.77 -9.19
N ALA A 128 12.36 -21.39 -7.92
CA ALA A 128 13.26 -20.37 -7.38
C ALA A 128 14.72 -20.84 -7.38
N SER A 129 14.99 -22.11 -7.06
CA SER A 129 16.34 -22.71 -7.14
C SER A 129 16.86 -22.70 -8.57
N LYS A 130 16.06 -23.19 -9.53
CA LYS A 130 16.42 -23.18 -10.94
C LYS A 130 16.68 -21.78 -11.46
N ARG A 131 15.88 -20.80 -11.02
CA ARG A 131 16.06 -19.40 -11.38
C ARG A 131 17.36 -18.83 -10.80
N LEU A 132 17.67 -19.10 -9.54
CA LEU A 132 18.95 -18.72 -8.93
C LEU A 132 20.13 -19.30 -9.72
N GLU A 133 20.12 -20.62 -9.96
CA GLU A 133 21.16 -21.34 -10.69
C GLU A 133 21.38 -20.76 -12.10
N ALA A 134 20.31 -20.54 -12.85
CA ALA A 134 20.39 -19.94 -14.18
C ALA A 134 20.92 -18.50 -14.14
N TYR A 135 20.51 -17.70 -13.14
CA TYR A 135 20.92 -16.31 -13.01
C TYR A 135 22.41 -16.17 -12.65
N ILE A 136 22.95 -17.05 -11.81
CA ILE A 136 24.37 -17.04 -11.41
C ILE A 136 25.29 -17.74 -12.41
N ALA A 137 24.74 -18.59 -13.29
CA ALA A 137 25.50 -19.19 -14.39
C ALA A 137 25.89 -18.16 -15.45
N ASP A 138 25.09 -17.11 -15.62
CA ASP A 138 25.42 -15.96 -16.45
C ASP A 138 26.46 -15.05 -15.76
N PRO A 139 27.61 -14.72 -16.39
CA PRO A 139 28.62 -13.83 -15.80
C PRO A 139 28.08 -12.46 -15.37
N ALA A 140 27.17 -11.87 -16.13
CA ALA A 140 26.55 -10.58 -15.81
C ALA A 140 25.57 -10.73 -14.63
N GLY A 141 24.77 -11.80 -14.63
CA GLY A 141 23.85 -12.10 -13.53
C GLY A 141 24.57 -12.40 -12.22
N ARG A 142 25.67 -13.15 -12.28
CA ARG A 142 26.57 -13.41 -11.15
C ARG A 142 27.17 -12.12 -10.60
N LYS A 143 27.73 -11.27 -11.47
CA LYS A 143 28.29 -9.96 -11.08
C LYS A 143 27.24 -9.10 -10.39
N HIS A 144 26.02 -9.08 -10.93
CA HIS A 144 24.89 -8.36 -10.35
C HIS A 144 24.57 -8.86 -8.92
N VAL A 145 24.35 -10.17 -8.75
CA VAL A 145 24.06 -10.77 -7.43
C VAL A 145 25.17 -10.45 -6.42
N MET A 146 26.44 -10.62 -6.80
CA MET A 146 27.57 -10.37 -5.90
C MET A 146 27.68 -8.88 -5.51
N ASN A 147 27.39 -7.96 -6.43
CA ASN A 147 27.36 -6.53 -6.11
C ASN A 147 26.25 -6.17 -5.12
N VAL A 148 25.04 -6.71 -5.32
CA VAL A 148 23.92 -6.49 -4.40
C VAL A 148 24.21 -7.10 -3.02
N LEU A 149 24.81 -8.30 -2.97
CA LEU A 149 25.25 -8.90 -1.70
C LEU A 149 26.28 -8.01 -0.99
N ARG A 150 27.31 -7.53 -1.71
CA ARG A 150 28.31 -6.64 -1.12
C ARG A 150 27.66 -5.41 -0.46
N ASN A 151 26.69 -4.80 -1.14
CA ASN A 151 25.92 -3.67 -0.59
C ASN A 151 25.08 -4.07 0.63
N LYS A 152 24.46 -5.27 0.61
CA LYS A 152 23.68 -5.81 1.74
C LYS A 152 24.53 -5.97 3.01
N TYR A 153 25.77 -6.46 2.86
CA TYR A 153 26.67 -6.77 3.96
C TYR A 153 27.56 -5.60 4.38
N ALA A 154 27.56 -4.48 3.65
CA ALA A 154 28.44 -3.34 3.91
C ALA A 154 28.29 -2.71 5.30
N SER A 155 27.15 -2.90 5.99
CA SER A 155 26.96 -2.44 7.38
C SER A 155 27.48 -3.42 8.44
N ARG A 156 27.85 -4.64 8.04
CA ARG A 156 28.25 -5.74 8.94
C ARG A 156 29.70 -6.15 8.78
N MET A 157 30.29 -5.96 7.60
CA MET A 157 31.66 -6.32 7.29
C MET A 157 32.22 -5.40 6.20
N SER A 158 33.55 -5.32 6.14
CA SER A 158 34.30 -4.65 5.09
C SER A 158 34.23 -5.41 3.75
N ALA A 159 34.62 -4.73 2.67
CA ALA A 159 34.67 -5.34 1.35
C ALA A 159 35.67 -6.51 1.29
N ASP A 160 36.82 -6.39 1.94
CA ASP A 160 37.86 -7.44 1.96
C ASP A 160 37.38 -8.68 2.72
N GLU A 161 36.71 -8.49 3.86
CA GLU A 161 36.09 -9.59 4.61
C GLU A 161 35.01 -10.29 3.79
N PHE A 162 34.17 -9.54 3.07
CA PHE A 162 33.19 -10.14 2.16
C PHE A 162 33.88 -10.96 1.08
N GLU A 163 34.98 -10.46 0.47
CA GLU A 163 35.66 -11.21 -0.59
C GLU A 163 36.31 -12.52 -0.10
N GLN A 164 36.71 -12.58 1.17
CA GLN A 164 37.27 -13.79 1.78
C GLN A 164 36.22 -14.87 2.12
N LEU A 165 34.91 -14.55 2.10
CA LEU A 165 33.87 -15.54 2.35
C LEU A 165 33.91 -16.67 1.30
N PRO A 166 33.72 -17.94 1.72
CA PRO A 166 33.55 -19.05 0.80
C PRO A 166 32.43 -18.77 -0.20
N GLU A 167 32.62 -19.19 -1.45
CA GLU A 167 31.65 -18.92 -2.52
C GLU A 167 30.26 -19.48 -2.20
N GLY A 168 30.20 -20.67 -1.60
CA GLY A 168 28.93 -21.28 -1.17
C GLY A 168 28.16 -20.42 -0.15
N GLU A 169 28.88 -19.75 0.77
CA GLU A 169 28.26 -18.84 1.75
C GLU A 169 27.74 -17.56 1.09
N LYS A 170 28.51 -16.99 0.14
CA LYS A 170 28.04 -15.85 -0.66
C LYS A 170 26.76 -16.20 -1.42
N ILE A 171 26.73 -17.36 -2.08
CA ILE A 171 25.55 -17.82 -2.83
C ILE A 171 24.36 -18.08 -1.89
N ALA A 172 24.57 -18.66 -0.71
CA ALA A 172 23.50 -18.84 0.27
C ALA A 172 22.85 -17.51 0.68
N GLY A 173 23.65 -16.43 0.79
CA GLY A 173 23.12 -15.08 1.03
C GLY A 173 22.14 -14.59 -0.04
N ALA A 174 22.28 -15.08 -1.28
CA ALA A 174 21.39 -14.74 -2.39
C ALA A 174 20.02 -15.43 -2.30
N TYR A 175 19.80 -16.42 -1.44
CA TYR A 175 18.49 -17.10 -1.32
C TYR A 175 17.36 -16.11 -1.00
N SER A 176 17.64 -15.10 -0.18
CA SER A 176 16.72 -13.98 0.08
C SER A 176 16.27 -13.23 -1.16
N PHE A 177 17.08 -13.15 -2.22
CA PHE A 177 16.71 -12.51 -3.48
C PHE A 177 15.77 -13.36 -4.34
N PHE A 178 15.78 -14.68 -4.15
CA PHE A 178 15.00 -15.58 -5.01
C PHE A 178 13.77 -16.15 -4.33
N GLY A 179 13.79 -16.32 -3.00
CA GLY A 179 12.69 -16.88 -2.21
C GLY A 179 12.34 -16.11 -0.95
N GLY A 180 12.84 -14.87 -0.77
CA GLY A 180 12.48 -14.00 0.34
C GLY A 180 11.01 -13.58 0.33
N GLY A 181 10.47 -13.28 1.52
CA GLY A 181 9.06 -12.96 1.75
C GLY A 181 8.75 -11.46 1.84
N HIS A 182 9.74 -10.59 1.62
CA HIS A 182 9.57 -9.14 1.61
C HIS A 182 9.89 -8.60 0.21
N ASP A 183 8.87 -8.11 -0.50
CA ASP A 183 8.99 -7.62 -1.87
C ASP A 183 8.60 -6.14 -1.99
N LEU A 184 9.09 -5.51 -3.05
CA LEU A 184 8.78 -4.15 -3.48
C LEU A 184 8.14 -4.18 -4.86
N VAL A 185 7.09 -3.38 -5.08
CA VAL A 185 6.56 -3.08 -6.41
C VAL A 185 6.90 -1.63 -6.74
N VAL A 186 7.83 -1.43 -7.66
CA VAL A 186 8.50 -0.16 -7.97
C VAL A 186 7.99 0.39 -9.30
N GLY A 187 7.65 1.69 -9.36
CA GLY A 187 7.26 2.38 -10.59
C GLY A 187 8.46 2.80 -11.44
N ARG A 188 8.29 2.92 -12.77
CA ARG A 188 9.38 3.33 -13.68
C ARG A 188 9.88 4.74 -13.42
N ARG A 189 8.94 5.66 -13.17
CA ARG A 189 9.20 7.11 -13.08
C ARG A 189 9.60 7.52 -11.67
N HIS A 190 10.62 8.38 -11.59
CA HIS A 190 10.98 9.09 -10.36
C HIS A 190 10.23 10.43 -10.29
N PHE A 191 10.28 11.19 -11.38
CA PHE A 191 9.51 12.41 -11.62
C PHE A 191 8.47 12.18 -12.71
N ILE A 192 7.43 13.00 -12.75
CA ILE A 192 6.44 12.96 -13.84
C ILE A 192 7.13 13.26 -15.18
N ASP A 193 6.51 12.81 -16.28
CA ASP A 193 7.03 13.10 -17.62
C ASP A 193 6.96 14.61 -17.87
N GLY A 194 8.10 15.20 -18.28
CA GLY A 194 8.22 16.65 -18.49
C GLY A 194 8.46 17.49 -17.24
N ALA A 195 8.80 16.88 -16.10
CA ALA A 195 9.19 17.60 -14.89
C ALA A 195 10.38 18.55 -15.15
N THR A 196 10.28 19.76 -14.61
CA THR A 196 11.28 20.83 -14.66
C THR A 196 12.07 20.96 -13.36
N ASP A 197 11.47 20.57 -12.23
CA ASP A 197 12.07 20.66 -10.90
C ASP A 197 11.83 19.40 -10.05
N ASP A 198 12.59 19.29 -8.96
CA ASP A 198 12.62 18.15 -8.06
C ASP A 198 11.39 17.99 -7.15
N THR A 199 10.41 18.90 -7.21
CA THR A 199 9.13 18.75 -6.49
C THR A 199 8.09 17.96 -7.28
N GLN A 200 8.30 17.77 -8.59
CA GLN A 200 7.34 17.14 -9.49
C GLN A 200 7.48 15.61 -9.52
N LEU A 201 7.40 14.99 -8.34
CA LEU A 201 7.55 13.56 -8.13
C LEU A 201 6.44 12.74 -8.82
N ALA A 202 6.83 11.58 -9.35
CA ALA A 202 5.88 10.57 -9.81
C ALA A 202 5.40 9.74 -8.62
N GLY A 203 4.16 9.98 -8.17
CA GLY A 203 3.50 9.28 -7.07
C GLY A 203 2.22 8.58 -7.54
N SER A 204 1.55 7.89 -6.62
CA SER A 204 0.34 7.09 -6.94
C SER A 204 -0.76 7.94 -7.59
N GLY A 205 -0.95 9.18 -7.12
CA GLY A 205 -1.96 10.11 -7.63
C GLY A 205 -1.58 10.83 -8.93
N THR A 206 -0.31 10.75 -9.38
CA THR A 206 0.13 11.34 -10.67
C THR A 206 0.22 10.33 -11.79
N LEU A 207 0.02 9.04 -11.51
CA LEU A 207 -0.27 8.05 -12.53
C LEU A 207 -1.57 8.39 -13.26
N THR A 208 -1.74 7.89 -14.48
CA THR A 208 -3.08 7.79 -15.08
C THR A 208 -3.90 6.69 -14.40
N PRO A 209 -5.25 6.71 -14.47
CA PRO A 209 -6.08 5.63 -13.94
C PRO A 209 -5.65 4.24 -14.45
N GLN A 210 -5.29 4.13 -15.73
CA GLN A 210 -4.84 2.89 -16.34
C GLN A 210 -3.49 2.41 -15.79
N GLU A 211 -2.52 3.31 -15.63
CA GLU A 211 -1.22 2.97 -15.03
C GLU A 211 -1.37 2.58 -13.55
N HIS A 212 -2.30 3.19 -12.83
CA HIS A 212 -2.61 2.80 -11.45
C HIS A 212 -3.27 1.41 -11.38
N GLU A 213 -4.12 1.04 -12.35
CA GLU A 213 -4.70 -0.30 -12.44
C GLU A 213 -3.61 -1.36 -12.67
N TRP A 214 -2.64 -1.06 -13.54
CA TRP A 214 -1.46 -1.89 -13.74
C TRP A 214 -0.63 -2.04 -12.46
N TYR A 215 -0.43 -0.93 -11.74
CA TYR A 215 0.30 -0.94 -10.48
C TYR A 215 -0.36 -1.86 -9.44
N MET A 216 -1.69 -1.80 -9.34
CA MET A 216 -2.46 -2.69 -8.47
C MET A 216 -2.43 -4.14 -8.93
N ARG A 217 -2.52 -4.42 -10.23
CA ARG A 217 -2.43 -5.79 -10.77
C ARG A 217 -1.14 -6.48 -10.41
N LEU A 218 0.00 -5.82 -10.59
CA LEU A 218 1.29 -6.41 -10.22
C LEU A 218 1.40 -6.62 -8.70
N THR A 219 0.79 -5.73 -7.91
CA THR A 219 0.74 -5.85 -6.44
C THR A 219 -0.12 -7.03 -5.99
N ILE A 220 -1.29 -7.23 -6.59
CA ILE A 220 -2.20 -8.35 -6.31
C ILE A 220 -1.55 -9.69 -6.70
N ASP A 221 -0.92 -9.73 -7.87
CA ASP A 221 -0.16 -10.89 -8.34
C ASP A 221 0.99 -11.24 -7.39
N ALA A 222 1.75 -10.23 -6.94
CA ALA A 222 2.81 -10.42 -5.96
C ALA A 222 2.27 -10.94 -4.61
N MET A 223 1.13 -10.42 -4.16
CA MET A 223 0.50 -10.85 -2.91
C MET A 223 0.07 -12.32 -2.97
N ARG A 224 -0.57 -12.72 -4.07
CA ARG A 224 -0.98 -14.11 -4.29
C ARG A 224 0.22 -15.06 -4.30
N ASP A 225 1.26 -14.71 -5.06
CA ASP A 225 2.47 -15.52 -5.19
C ASP A 225 3.18 -15.73 -3.84
N LEU A 226 3.19 -14.73 -2.95
CA LEU A 226 3.75 -14.87 -1.60
C LEU A 226 3.01 -15.92 -0.75
N TYR A 227 1.68 -16.00 -0.85
CA TYR A 227 0.89 -17.03 -0.18
C TYR A 227 1.09 -18.41 -0.79
N GLU A 228 1.14 -18.51 -2.12
CA GLU A 228 1.31 -19.78 -2.83
C GLU A 228 2.72 -20.38 -2.62
N THR A 229 3.74 -19.53 -2.50
CA THR A 229 5.14 -19.94 -2.37
C THR A 229 5.48 -20.51 -0.99
N ASN A 230 4.94 -19.92 0.08
CA ASN A 230 5.28 -20.31 1.44
C ASN A 230 4.03 -20.61 2.27
N ARG A 231 3.76 -21.90 2.47
CA ARG A 231 2.59 -22.42 3.21
C ARG A 231 2.46 -21.93 4.66
N TYR A 232 3.54 -21.44 5.27
CA TYR A 232 3.54 -20.96 6.65
C TYR A 232 3.07 -19.50 6.78
N VAL A 233 2.95 -18.79 5.65
CA VAL A 233 2.44 -17.43 5.62
C VAL A 233 0.96 -17.42 6.00
N ARG A 234 0.63 -16.64 7.04
CA ARG A 234 -0.75 -16.43 7.50
C ARG A 234 -1.30 -15.09 7.03
N TYR A 235 -0.43 -14.12 6.80
CA TYR A 235 -0.82 -12.80 6.35
C TYR A 235 0.26 -12.17 5.46
N VAL A 236 -0.15 -11.50 4.38
CA VAL A 236 0.73 -10.63 3.59
C VAL A 236 0.27 -9.20 3.78
N GLN A 237 1.10 -8.38 4.43
CA GLN A 237 0.82 -6.96 4.59
C GLN A 237 1.31 -6.18 3.38
N VAL A 238 0.38 -5.61 2.61
CA VAL A 238 0.68 -4.67 1.53
C VAL A 238 0.58 -3.24 2.05
N PHE A 239 1.59 -2.41 1.79
CA PHE A 239 1.60 -1.01 2.19
C PHE A 239 2.50 -0.14 1.29
N GLN A 240 2.30 1.17 1.32
CA GLN A 240 3.20 2.15 0.71
C GLN A 240 3.43 3.30 1.69
N ASN A 241 4.69 3.70 1.83
CA ASN A 241 5.08 4.88 2.58
C ASN A 241 5.50 5.94 1.57
N TRP A 242 4.81 7.08 1.58
CA TRP A 242 5.08 8.21 0.69
C TRP A 242 5.63 9.40 1.48
N LEU A 243 6.84 9.84 1.13
CA LEU A 243 7.65 10.86 1.81
C LEU A 243 8.17 10.47 3.20
N LYS A 244 9.25 11.14 3.60
CA LYS A 244 9.96 10.90 4.86
C LYS A 244 9.07 10.90 6.13
N PRO A 245 8.10 11.82 6.33
CA PRO A 245 7.25 11.79 7.53
C PRO A 245 6.34 10.55 7.64
N ALA A 246 6.06 9.89 6.51
CA ALA A 246 5.35 8.61 6.48
C ALA A 246 6.28 7.39 6.59
N GLY A 247 7.60 7.60 6.66
CA GLY A 247 8.60 6.54 6.77
C GLY A 247 9.14 6.03 5.43
N ALA A 248 9.02 6.81 4.35
CA ALA A 248 9.68 6.47 3.09
C ALA A 248 11.21 6.65 3.21
N SER A 249 11.97 5.69 2.70
CA SER A 249 13.43 5.81 2.56
C SER A 249 13.85 6.43 1.23
N PHE A 250 13.02 6.25 0.20
CA PHE A 250 13.18 6.85 -1.13
C PHE A 250 11.89 7.54 -1.52
N ASP A 251 11.98 8.76 -2.04
CA ASP A 251 10.86 9.50 -2.63
C ASP A 251 10.63 9.04 -4.08
N HIS A 252 10.59 7.71 -4.28
CA HIS A 252 10.35 7.04 -5.55
C HIS A 252 9.17 6.09 -5.36
N LEU A 253 8.18 6.11 -6.23
CA LEU A 253 6.95 5.31 -6.05
C LEU A 253 7.24 3.82 -5.88
N HIS A 254 6.93 3.29 -4.69
CA HIS A 254 6.98 1.87 -4.41
C HIS A 254 5.97 1.42 -3.35
N LYS A 255 5.45 0.21 -3.53
CA LYS A 255 4.68 -0.55 -2.53
C LYS A 255 5.59 -1.62 -1.96
N GLN A 256 5.33 -2.02 -0.73
CA GLN A 256 6.00 -3.11 -0.03
C GLN A 256 4.97 -4.19 0.28
N LEU A 257 5.40 -5.45 0.19
CA LEU A 257 4.63 -6.63 0.57
C LEU A 257 5.47 -7.45 1.53
N VAL A 258 4.95 -7.70 2.73
CA VAL A 258 5.65 -8.47 3.75
C VAL A 258 4.82 -9.68 4.12
N ALA A 259 5.35 -10.87 3.84
CA ALA A 259 4.81 -12.13 4.31
C ALA A 259 5.07 -12.31 5.81
N ILE A 260 4.05 -12.73 6.56
CA ILE A 260 4.04 -12.85 8.02
C ILE A 260 3.44 -14.21 8.39
N ASP A 261 4.03 -14.89 9.36
CA ASP A 261 3.60 -16.20 9.87
C ASP A 261 2.44 -16.13 10.88
N GLN A 262 1.91 -14.92 11.11
CA GLN A 262 0.90 -14.62 12.10
C GLN A 262 -0.16 -13.65 11.55
N ARG A 263 -1.35 -13.68 12.15
CA ARG A 263 -2.37 -12.66 11.90
C ARG A 263 -1.94 -11.33 12.51
N THR A 264 -2.28 -10.22 11.85
CA THR A 264 -2.08 -8.88 12.43
C THR A 264 -2.91 -8.71 13.71
N VAL A 265 -2.50 -7.78 14.59
CA VAL A 265 -3.26 -7.44 15.80
C VAL A 265 -4.68 -7.03 15.45
N ASN A 266 -4.85 -6.21 14.41
CA ASN A 266 -6.16 -5.77 13.92
C ASN A 266 -7.00 -6.97 13.46
N ALA A 267 -6.42 -7.88 12.66
CA ALA A 267 -7.13 -9.07 12.21
C ALA A 267 -7.60 -9.96 13.37
N ARG A 268 -6.79 -10.13 14.42
CA ARG A 268 -7.19 -10.90 15.61
C ARG A 268 -8.39 -10.28 16.34
N ILE A 269 -8.44 -8.96 16.45
CA ILE A 269 -9.55 -8.24 17.09
C ILE A 269 -10.80 -8.27 16.20
N GLU A 270 -10.63 -7.99 14.91
CA GLU A 270 -11.74 -7.88 13.96
C GLU A 270 -12.42 -9.22 13.70
N VAL A 271 -11.67 -10.32 13.57
CA VAL A 271 -12.26 -11.66 13.33
C VAL A 271 -13.28 -12.02 14.40
N GLU A 272 -12.99 -11.79 15.68
CA GLU A 272 -13.94 -12.08 16.77
C GLU A 272 -15.18 -11.18 16.70
N LYS A 273 -15.03 -9.93 16.29
CA LYS A 273 -16.16 -9.00 16.12
C LYS A 273 -17.04 -9.40 14.92
N VAL A 274 -16.43 -9.75 13.79
CA VAL A 274 -17.13 -10.19 12.59
C VAL A 274 -17.84 -11.53 12.82
N ARG A 275 -17.26 -12.44 13.61
CA ARG A 275 -17.95 -13.69 13.96
C ARG A 275 -19.24 -13.44 14.74
N LYS A 276 -19.27 -12.41 15.59
CA LYS A 276 -20.48 -11.99 16.34
C LYS A 276 -21.46 -11.21 15.46
N ASN A 277 -20.94 -10.37 14.57
CA ASN A 277 -21.73 -9.61 13.61
C ASN A 277 -21.13 -9.75 12.20
N PRO A 278 -21.61 -10.71 11.38
CA PRO A 278 -21.10 -10.92 10.03
C PRO A 278 -21.25 -9.70 9.11
N ASN A 279 -22.17 -8.78 9.43
CA ASN A 279 -22.41 -7.55 8.66
C ASN A 279 -21.71 -6.30 9.24
N LEU A 280 -20.76 -6.48 10.17
CA LEU A 280 -20.10 -5.41 10.91
C LEU A 280 -19.56 -4.26 10.03
N TYR A 281 -18.94 -4.58 8.89
CA TYR A 281 -18.30 -3.56 8.05
C TYR A 281 -19.31 -2.68 7.31
N ASN A 282 -20.47 -3.23 6.93
CA ASN A 282 -21.56 -2.40 6.43
C ASN A 282 -22.14 -1.55 7.56
N GLU A 283 -22.52 -2.17 8.68
CA GLU A 283 -23.26 -1.47 9.75
C GLU A 283 -22.44 -0.36 10.41
N ALA A 284 -21.23 -0.67 10.85
CA ALA A 284 -20.38 0.26 11.59
C ALA A 284 -19.44 1.08 10.70
N GLY A 285 -19.27 0.68 9.43
CA GLY A 285 -18.44 1.38 8.45
C GLY A 285 -19.29 2.15 7.44
N ILE A 286 -19.70 1.48 6.36
CA ILE A 286 -20.25 2.15 5.18
C ILE A 286 -21.65 2.73 5.39
N ASN A 287 -22.57 2.00 6.01
CA ASN A 287 -23.92 2.49 6.30
C ASN A 287 -23.84 3.69 7.25
N TYR A 288 -23.01 3.57 8.30
CA TYR A 288 -22.75 4.68 9.21
C TYR A 288 -22.18 5.91 8.48
N ALA A 289 -21.17 5.72 7.62
CA ALA A 289 -20.63 6.80 6.81
C ALA A 289 -21.70 7.44 5.90
N GLY A 290 -22.58 6.64 5.29
CA GLY A 290 -23.73 7.11 4.52
C GLY A 290 -24.66 8.00 5.34
N TYR A 291 -25.11 7.54 6.50
CA TYR A 291 -26.03 8.29 7.38
C TYR A 291 -25.44 9.59 7.92
N HIS A 292 -24.11 9.68 8.00
CA HIS A 292 -23.40 10.85 8.52
C HIS A 292 -22.78 11.73 7.42
N ASN A 293 -23.13 11.53 6.15
CA ASN A 293 -22.62 12.29 5.00
C ASN A 293 -21.10 12.23 4.85
N LEU A 294 -20.47 11.09 5.15
CA LEU A 294 -19.03 10.87 5.07
C LEU A 294 -18.59 10.11 3.81
N ILE A 295 -19.52 9.68 2.95
CA ILE A 295 -19.19 9.16 1.62
C ILE A 295 -18.56 10.29 0.79
N ILE A 296 -17.40 9.99 0.19
CA ILE A 296 -16.64 10.91 -0.66
C ILE A 296 -16.94 10.63 -2.14
N ALA A 297 -16.84 9.36 -2.54
CA ALA A 297 -17.01 8.93 -3.91
C ALA A 297 -17.37 7.45 -3.97
N GLU A 298 -18.01 7.02 -5.05
CA GLU A 298 -18.25 5.60 -5.31
C GLU A 298 -18.24 5.30 -6.81
N ASN A 299 -18.08 4.03 -7.13
CA ASN A 299 -18.40 3.49 -8.44
C ASN A 299 -19.13 2.15 -8.26
N LYS A 300 -19.28 1.39 -9.35
CA LYS A 300 -20.02 0.13 -9.34
C LYS A 300 -19.47 -0.90 -8.34
N HIS A 301 -18.16 -0.94 -8.11
CA HIS A 301 -17.50 -2.02 -7.36
C HIS A 301 -16.71 -1.54 -6.14
N ALA A 302 -16.65 -0.25 -5.87
CA ALA A 302 -15.94 0.31 -4.73
C ALA A 302 -16.64 1.56 -4.16
N VAL A 303 -16.37 1.86 -2.89
CA VAL A 303 -16.84 3.06 -2.19
C VAL A 303 -15.70 3.67 -1.38
N ALA A 304 -15.59 5.01 -1.41
CA ALA A 304 -14.61 5.78 -0.69
C ALA A 304 -15.27 6.68 0.37
N ILE A 305 -14.73 6.70 1.58
CA ILE A 305 -15.27 7.47 2.72
C ILE A 305 -14.18 8.29 3.41
N ALA A 306 -14.58 9.37 4.07
CA ALA A 306 -13.77 10.00 5.10
C ALA A 306 -13.84 9.13 6.36
N GLY A 307 -12.75 8.43 6.65
CA GLY A 307 -12.66 7.48 7.75
C GLY A 307 -12.69 8.16 9.11
N PHE A 308 -13.10 7.40 10.12
CA PHE A 308 -13.23 7.87 11.50
C PHE A 308 -12.57 6.93 12.51
N GLY A 309 -12.14 7.51 13.63
CA GLY A 309 -11.44 6.79 14.69
C GLY A 309 -10.01 6.39 14.32
N HIS A 310 -9.42 6.99 13.28
CA HIS A 310 -8.04 6.73 12.89
C HIS A 310 -7.06 7.69 13.57
N ARG A 311 -5.90 7.16 13.97
CA ARG A 311 -4.78 7.93 14.54
C ARG A 311 -4.37 9.14 13.70
N TYR A 312 -4.63 9.11 12.40
CA TYR A 312 -4.37 10.18 11.45
C TYR A 312 -5.63 10.44 10.61
N PRO A 313 -5.82 11.64 10.02
CA PRO A 313 -6.85 11.85 9.00
C PRO A 313 -6.70 10.79 7.91
N THR A 314 -7.78 10.07 7.61
CA THR A 314 -7.72 8.86 6.78
C THR A 314 -8.85 8.83 5.78
N LEU A 315 -8.50 8.57 4.52
CA LEU A 315 -9.45 8.19 3.47
C LEU A 315 -9.49 6.67 3.40
N GLU A 316 -10.67 6.08 3.28
CA GLU A 316 -10.83 4.64 3.18
C GLU A 316 -11.49 4.28 1.87
N VAL A 317 -11.00 3.26 1.17
CA VAL A 317 -11.60 2.70 -0.04
C VAL A 317 -11.94 1.23 0.23
N TRP A 318 -13.18 0.85 -0.04
CA TRP A 318 -13.73 -0.48 0.28
C TRP A 318 -14.26 -1.16 -0.98
N SER A 319 -13.95 -2.45 -1.13
CA SER A 319 -14.52 -3.27 -2.20
C SER A 319 -15.97 -3.61 -1.91
N ARG A 320 -16.84 -3.40 -2.90
CA ARG A 320 -18.25 -3.80 -2.89
C ARG A 320 -18.46 -5.25 -3.33
N SER A 321 -17.39 -5.93 -3.79
CA SER A 321 -17.48 -7.29 -4.33
C SER A 321 -17.90 -8.33 -3.29
N ALA A 322 -18.43 -9.45 -3.79
CA ALA A 322 -18.58 -10.68 -3.01
C ALA A 322 -17.27 -11.48 -2.96
N ASN A 323 -16.33 -11.22 -3.88
CA ASN A 323 -14.98 -11.77 -3.83
C ASN A 323 -14.23 -11.15 -2.65
N ILE A 324 -13.43 -11.98 -1.95
CA ILE A 324 -12.86 -11.60 -0.66
C ILE A 324 -11.41 -11.21 -0.81
N GLN A 325 -10.61 -12.10 -1.40
CA GLN A 325 -9.19 -11.84 -1.60
C GLN A 325 -8.99 -10.96 -2.83
N PRO A 326 -8.00 -10.04 -2.83
CA PRO A 326 -7.75 -9.17 -3.98
C PRO A 326 -7.54 -9.93 -5.30
N TRP A 327 -6.95 -11.12 -5.26
CA TRP A 327 -6.72 -11.96 -6.45
C TRP A 327 -7.93 -12.78 -6.92
N GLU A 328 -9.04 -12.75 -6.17
CA GLU A 328 -10.32 -13.35 -6.57
C GLU A 328 -11.22 -12.35 -7.32
N HIS A 329 -10.92 -11.05 -7.21
CA HIS A 329 -11.68 -10.00 -7.87
C HIS A 329 -11.53 -10.07 -9.40
N THR A 330 -12.59 -9.72 -10.13
CA THR A 330 -12.52 -9.62 -11.60
C THR A 330 -11.66 -8.43 -12.03
N ARG A 331 -11.28 -8.36 -13.32
CA ARG A 331 -10.53 -7.21 -13.86
C ARG A 331 -11.29 -5.90 -13.65
N GLU A 332 -12.60 -5.91 -13.83
CA GLU A 332 -13.46 -4.73 -13.65
C GLU A 332 -13.53 -4.29 -12.19
N GLU A 333 -13.59 -5.25 -11.26
CA GLU A 333 -13.59 -4.96 -9.82
C GLU A 333 -12.24 -4.41 -9.35
N ILE A 334 -11.13 -4.95 -9.85
CA ILE A 334 -9.78 -4.43 -9.59
C ILE A 334 -9.62 -3.03 -10.15
N ALA A 335 -10.07 -2.79 -11.40
CA ALA A 335 -10.02 -1.47 -12.02
C ALA A 335 -10.83 -0.44 -11.23
N ALA A 336 -12.05 -0.79 -10.81
CA ALA A 336 -12.90 0.07 -10.00
C ALA A 336 -12.32 0.38 -8.61
N MET A 337 -11.69 -0.60 -7.95
CA MET A 337 -10.92 -0.35 -6.71
C MET A 337 -9.75 0.61 -6.98
N SER A 338 -9.01 0.36 -8.07
CA SER A 338 -7.90 1.21 -8.49
C SER A 338 -8.30 2.64 -8.78
N ASP A 339 -9.42 2.85 -9.48
CA ASP A 339 -9.93 4.17 -9.83
C ASP A 339 -10.18 5.03 -8.58
N LEU A 340 -10.76 4.46 -7.52
CA LEU A 340 -10.97 5.20 -6.28
C LEU A 340 -9.68 5.42 -5.49
N VAL A 341 -8.79 4.42 -5.39
CA VAL A 341 -7.50 4.60 -4.71
C VAL A 341 -6.65 5.67 -5.43
N HIS A 342 -6.61 5.64 -6.75
CA HIS A 342 -6.00 6.65 -7.59
C HIS A 342 -6.59 8.03 -7.31
N ALA A 343 -7.92 8.15 -7.36
CA ALA A 343 -8.61 9.42 -7.12
C ALA A 343 -8.32 9.98 -5.72
N MET A 344 -8.30 9.13 -4.69
CA MET A 344 -7.99 9.57 -3.32
C MET A 344 -6.54 10.06 -3.20
N HIS A 345 -5.57 9.39 -3.83
CA HIS A 345 -4.19 9.87 -3.88
C HIS A 345 -4.04 11.16 -4.70
N ALA A 346 -4.73 11.27 -5.84
CA ALA A 346 -4.69 12.45 -6.69
C ALA A 346 -5.26 13.68 -5.97
N ALA A 347 -6.37 13.51 -5.24
CA ALA A 347 -6.95 14.57 -4.43
C ALA A 347 -6.15 14.89 -3.15
N THR A 348 -5.45 13.91 -2.60
CA THR A 348 -4.49 14.11 -1.50
C THR A 348 -3.30 14.96 -1.96
N GLY A 349 -2.79 14.71 -3.16
CA GLY A 349 -1.64 15.41 -3.73
C GLY A 349 -0.30 14.82 -3.29
N VAL A 350 0.71 14.96 -4.16
CA VAL A 350 2.05 14.37 -3.96
C VAL A 350 2.83 14.98 -2.79
N ASP A 351 2.47 16.18 -2.34
CA ASP A 351 3.18 16.84 -1.24
C ASP A 351 2.73 16.36 0.14
N VAL A 352 1.64 15.58 0.23
CA VAL A 352 1.10 15.11 1.51
C VAL A 352 1.73 13.75 1.85
N PRO A 353 2.54 13.66 2.93
CA PRO A 353 3.10 12.39 3.37
C PRO A 353 1.98 11.43 3.73
N THR A 354 1.97 10.23 3.11
CA THR A 354 0.83 9.32 3.20
C THR A 354 1.29 7.89 3.41
N ASN A 355 0.62 7.17 4.31
CA ASN A 355 0.68 5.71 4.36
C ASN A 355 -0.54 5.15 3.63
N GLU A 356 -0.32 4.29 2.64
CA GLU A 356 -1.38 3.43 2.08
C GLU A 356 -1.25 2.04 2.71
N GLU A 357 -2.34 1.50 3.25
CA GLU A 357 -2.34 0.24 3.99
C GLU A 357 -3.50 -0.65 3.53
N TRP A 358 -3.20 -1.86 3.06
CA TRP A 358 -4.23 -2.80 2.64
C TRP A 358 -4.63 -3.70 3.81
N TYR A 359 -5.94 -3.89 3.95
CA TYR A 359 -6.53 -4.79 4.91
C TYR A 359 -7.33 -5.84 4.13
N THR A 360 -6.93 -7.10 4.28
CA THR A 360 -7.56 -8.24 3.64
C THR A 360 -7.91 -9.30 4.69
N LYS A 361 -8.72 -10.27 4.30
CA LYS A 361 -9.00 -11.43 5.13
C LYS A 361 -7.72 -12.26 5.32
N PRO A 362 -7.29 -12.56 6.58
CA PRO A 362 -6.23 -13.54 6.80
C PRO A 362 -6.58 -14.88 6.14
N VAL A 363 -5.58 -15.54 5.52
CA VAL A 363 -5.83 -16.73 4.69
C VAL A 363 -6.48 -17.88 5.47
N ASP A 364 -6.25 -17.93 6.77
CA ASP A 364 -6.73 -18.96 7.69
C ASP A 364 -8.00 -18.56 8.45
N SER A 365 -8.62 -17.42 8.12
CA SER A 365 -9.84 -16.95 8.77
C SER A 365 -11.09 -17.64 8.22
N ASP A 366 -12.01 -17.99 9.12
CA ASP A 366 -13.31 -18.60 8.85
C ASP A 366 -14.40 -17.58 8.48
N VAL A 367 -14.19 -16.30 8.78
CA VAL A 367 -15.16 -15.23 8.52
C VAL A 367 -14.79 -14.43 7.28
N ASN A 368 -15.80 -13.93 6.56
CA ASN A 368 -15.56 -13.06 5.41
C ASN A 368 -15.29 -11.62 5.88
N MET A 369 -14.25 -11.01 5.30
CA MET A 369 -13.85 -9.63 5.58
C MET A 369 -13.58 -8.96 4.22
N PRO A 370 -14.23 -7.83 3.89
CA PRO A 370 -14.04 -7.18 2.61
C PRO A 370 -12.62 -6.63 2.50
N TRP A 371 -12.09 -6.61 1.29
CA TRP A 371 -10.85 -5.90 0.99
C TRP A 371 -11.07 -4.39 1.13
N ARG A 372 -10.21 -3.73 1.90
CA ARG A 372 -10.18 -2.27 2.04
C ARG A 372 -8.76 -1.72 2.04
N ILE A 373 -8.62 -0.46 1.64
CA ILE A 373 -7.35 0.26 1.57
C ILE A 373 -7.52 1.59 2.30
N LEU A 374 -6.61 1.89 3.24
CA LEU A 374 -6.60 3.13 4.02
C LEU A 374 -5.45 4.02 3.56
N LEU A 375 -5.74 5.29 3.30
CA LEU A 375 -4.76 6.33 2.99
C LEU A 375 -4.69 7.30 4.17
N LYS A 376 -3.63 7.20 4.97
CA LYS A 376 -3.45 7.95 6.22
C LYS A 376 -2.50 9.13 6.02
N TRP A 377 -2.99 10.35 6.22
CA TRP A 377 -2.20 11.57 6.08
C TRP A 377 -1.30 11.80 7.30
N ARG A 378 0.01 11.69 7.10
CA ARG A 378 1.04 11.80 8.15
C ARG A 378 1.44 13.25 8.40
N VAL A 379 0.43 14.04 8.76
CA VAL A 379 0.50 15.51 8.93
C VAL A 379 0.61 15.95 10.39
N SER A 380 0.76 15.01 11.32
CA SER A 380 0.98 15.28 12.74
C SER A 380 2.04 14.37 13.35
N THR A 381 2.85 14.93 14.25
CA THR A 381 3.76 14.18 15.11
C THR A 381 3.04 13.86 16.42
N LEU A 382 3.16 12.61 16.87
CA LEU A 382 2.62 12.17 18.16
C LEU A 382 3.45 12.74 19.31
N ALA A 383 2.82 13.14 20.40
CA ALA A 383 3.49 13.63 21.59
C ALA A 383 3.23 12.68 22.78
N GLY A 384 3.69 13.09 23.98
CA GLY A 384 3.61 12.27 25.19
C GLY A 384 2.17 11.92 25.61
N PHE A 385 1.19 12.78 25.30
CA PHE A 385 -0.21 12.54 25.64
C PHE A 385 -0.76 11.28 24.94
N GLU A 386 -0.60 11.21 23.62
CA GLU A 386 -1.05 10.08 22.82
C GLU A 386 -0.25 8.81 23.14
N GLY A 387 1.03 8.96 23.45
CA GLY A 387 1.91 7.86 23.87
C GLY A 387 1.42 7.14 25.12
N GLY A 388 1.03 7.90 26.15
CA GLY A 388 0.58 7.37 27.45
C GLY A 388 -0.89 6.99 27.52
N SER A 389 -1.79 7.80 26.94
CA SER A 389 -3.24 7.57 27.02
C SER A 389 -3.79 6.62 25.96
N LYS A 390 -3.10 6.50 24.82
CA LYS A 390 -3.60 5.87 23.58
C LYS A 390 -4.85 6.53 23.00
N ILE A 391 -5.18 7.73 23.47
CA ILE A 391 -6.15 8.63 22.83
C ILE A 391 -5.37 9.53 21.90
N TYR A 392 -5.70 9.49 20.60
CA TYR A 392 -5.01 10.29 19.59
C TYR A 392 -5.69 11.64 19.39
N VAL A 393 -4.94 12.67 19.03
CA VAL A 393 -5.49 14.00 18.75
C VAL A 393 -5.23 14.37 17.30
N ASN A 394 -6.32 14.60 16.56
CA ASN A 394 -6.27 15.06 15.18
C ASN A 394 -6.68 16.53 15.08
N THR A 395 -6.13 17.23 14.09
CA THR A 395 -6.54 18.59 13.74
C THR A 395 -7.66 18.60 12.71
N ILE A 396 -7.90 17.49 12.01
CA ILE A 396 -8.91 17.37 10.96
C ILE A 396 -9.89 16.28 11.37
N ASP A 397 -11.15 16.66 11.53
CA ASP A 397 -12.26 15.71 11.69
C ASP A 397 -12.70 15.13 10.33
N PRO A 398 -13.48 14.04 10.31
CA PRO A 398 -13.88 13.38 9.06
C PRO A 398 -14.66 14.28 8.09
N TRP A 399 -15.50 15.21 8.56
CA TRP A 399 -16.23 16.13 7.69
C TRP A 399 -15.28 17.15 7.05
N THR A 400 -14.39 17.74 7.85
CA THR A 400 -13.37 18.65 7.31
C THR A 400 -12.44 17.95 6.32
N LEU A 401 -12.12 16.67 6.52
CA LEU A 401 -11.33 15.89 5.56
C LEU A 401 -12.09 15.71 4.23
N ARG A 402 -13.36 15.29 4.31
CA ARG A 402 -14.24 15.16 3.14
C ARG A 402 -14.35 16.48 2.37
N ASP A 403 -14.58 17.58 3.07
CA ASP A 403 -14.79 18.90 2.47
C ASP A 403 -13.50 19.48 1.85
N ARG A 404 -12.33 18.93 2.20
CA ARG A 404 -11.07 19.21 1.48
C ARG A 404 -10.91 18.37 0.22
N VAL A 405 -11.31 17.10 0.27
CA VAL A 405 -11.09 16.13 -0.82
C VAL A 405 -12.12 16.28 -1.95
N VAL A 406 -13.39 16.46 -1.62
CA VAL A 406 -14.48 16.51 -2.61
C VAL A 406 -14.28 17.61 -3.66
N PRO A 407 -13.99 18.89 -3.30
CA PRO A 407 -13.73 19.92 -4.29
C PRO A 407 -12.57 19.54 -5.23
N LYS A 408 -11.50 18.95 -4.67
CA LYS A 408 -10.34 18.56 -5.47
C LYS A 408 -10.66 17.45 -6.47
N LEU A 409 -11.51 16.49 -6.09
CA LEU A 409 -11.97 15.45 -7.01
C LEU A 409 -12.79 16.03 -8.17
N LEU A 410 -13.65 17.02 -7.89
CA LEU A 410 -14.45 17.68 -8.93
C LEU A 410 -13.56 18.42 -9.94
N GLU A 411 -12.53 19.13 -9.46
CA GLU A 411 -11.51 19.76 -10.31
C GLU A 411 -10.80 18.72 -11.19
N LEU A 412 -10.26 17.66 -10.58
CA LEU A 412 -9.52 16.61 -11.29
C LEU A 412 -10.40 15.89 -12.32
N ARG A 413 -11.69 15.71 -12.04
CA ARG A 413 -12.65 15.16 -13.00
C ARG A 413 -12.86 16.11 -14.19
N ALA A 414 -13.00 17.41 -13.94
CA ALA A 414 -13.12 18.42 -15.00
C ALA A 414 -11.86 18.49 -15.89
N GLU A 415 -10.69 18.25 -15.30
CA GLU A 415 -9.40 18.13 -16.01
C GLU A 415 -9.22 16.79 -16.74
N GLY A 416 -10.16 15.85 -16.62
CA GLY A 416 -10.06 14.53 -17.24
C GLY A 416 -8.99 13.61 -16.63
N LYS A 417 -8.55 13.89 -15.40
CA LYS A 417 -7.50 13.13 -14.70
C LYS A 417 -8.03 11.92 -13.94
N LEU A 418 -9.34 11.85 -13.71
CA LEU A 418 -10.00 10.74 -13.01
C LEU A 418 -10.72 9.80 -13.99
N ALA A 419 -10.99 8.57 -13.54
CA ALA A 419 -11.89 7.67 -14.25
C ALA A 419 -13.30 8.29 -14.37
N ARG A 420 -13.95 8.04 -15.51
CA ARG A 420 -15.19 8.75 -15.90
C ARG A 420 -16.44 8.32 -15.12
N ASN A 421 -16.40 7.15 -14.50
CA ASN A 421 -17.52 6.47 -13.84
C ASN A 421 -17.53 6.64 -12.31
N ILE A 422 -16.83 7.66 -11.80
CA ILE A 422 -16.81 7.99 -10.36
C ILE A 422 -17.91 8.99 -10.05
N ASN A 423 -18.87 8.56 -9.24
CA ASN A 423 -19.83 9.45 -8.60
C ASN A 423 -19.15 10.11 -7.41
N ILE A 424 -19.29 11.43 -7.27
CA ILE A 424 -18.64 12.22 -6.22
C ILE A 424 -19.71 12.87 -5.33
N ALA A 425 -19.52 12.76 -4.01
CA ALA A 425 -20.33 13.39 -2.98
C ALA A 425 -21.84 13.15 -3.14
N THR A 426 -22.61 14.16 -3.52
CA THR A 426 -24.07 14.08 -3.64
C THR A 426 -24.55 13.23 -4.81
N GLU A 427 -23.64 12.82 -5.70
CA GLU A 427 -23.93 11.88 -6.79
C GLU A 427 -23.91 10.42 -6.32
N CYS A 428 -23.36 10.15 -5.13
CA CYS A 428 -23.31 8.80 -4.57
C CYS A 428 -24.70 8.34 -4.14
N SER A 429 -25.02 7.08 -4.41
CA SER A 429 -26.29 6.44 -4.06
C SER A 429 -26.45 6.22 -2.56
N CYS A 430 -25.34 6.06 -1.82
CA CYS A 430 -25.33 5.75 -0.40
C CYS A 430 -26.17 4.49 -0.06
N GLU A 431 -26.12 3.48 -0.94
CA GLU A 431 -26.86 2.23 -0.74
C GLU A 431 -26.48 1.54 0.57
N VAL A 432 -27.52 1.16 1.33
CA VAL A 432 -27.34 0.36 2.56
C VAL A 432 -26.86 -1.04 2.18
N ASN A 433 -25.89 -1.56 2.93
CA ASN A 433 -25.27 -2.85 2.69
C ASN A 433 -24.59 -2.97 1.33
N ALA A 434 -23.88 -1.90 0.93
CA ALA A 434 -23.15 -1.82 -0.34
C ALA A 434 -22.00 -2.84 -0.46
N LEU A 435 -21.46 -3.35 0.65
CA LEU A 435 -20.38 -4.34 0.64
C LEU A 435 -20.94 -5.76 0.62
N LYS A 436 -20.69 -6.53 -0.45
CA LYS A 436 -21.27 -7.87 -0.68
C LYS A 436 -20.45 -9.06 -0.14
N TYR A 437 -19.47 -8.79 0.71
CA TYR A 437 -18.62 -9.81 1.32
C TYR A 437 -19.37 -10.80 2.23
N ASN A 438 -20.51 -10.38 2.81
CA ASN A 438 -21.36 -11.24 3.64
C ASN A 438 -22.29 -12.06 2.72
N PRO A 439 -22.20 -13.40 2.72
CA PRO A 439 -22.99 -14.25 1.82
C PRO A 439 -24.51 -14.16 2.01
N ALA A 440 -24.99 -13.52 3.08
CA ALA A 440 -26.41 -13.32 3.35
C ALA A 440 -27.00 -12.03 2.73
N LEU A 441 -26.22 -11.24 1.99
CA LEU A 441 -26.57 -9.90 1.44
C LEU A 441 -26.85 -9.84 -0.06
#